data_AF-W1QHU2-F1
#
_entry.id   AF-W1QHU2-F1
#
_cell.length_a   1.000
_cell.length_b   1.000
_cell.length_c   1.000
_cell.angle_alpha   90.00
_cell.angle_beta   90.00
_cell.angle_gamma   90.00
#
_symmetry.space_group_name_H-M   'P 1'
#
loop_
_entity.id
_entity.type
_entity.pdbx_description
1 polymer ?
#
loop_
_entity_poly.entity_id
_entity_poly.type
_entity_poly.pdbx_seq_one_letter_code
_entity_poly.pdbx_strand_id
1 'polypeptide(L)'
;MLRRLLTRRSVSFARPVRKNYFFHGNLFNANSEDNQATAGPNIVDVINEINDDQNFKFDLHTPDKVDGVASQLDNLIPILDEHEPPNATSEIDADQIRMESFLDTYKVWKQLRDSGFSEAESEVVLGLIKAVLKQKLTWLNNKFVPQVDLENEAYLFEAAHSELLVETRNYREISLTELTSSSIGLKRIFNLLQDETTSRLQLNDNSIKMILNQFKHENNLQLKRLNIKNQDLNNKIISELISGLRSEVETLRWALTRSGILAILIMAVAIMTSWNATKNLKLGEELEAAQDAPMLRQISEPADEESHDYEADWDERVRVQ
;
A
#
# COMPACT_ATOMS: atom_id res chain seq x y z
N MET A 1 51.11 -3.08 48.91
CA MET A 1 50.06 -3.95 49.51
C MET A 1 48.79 -3.82 48.68
N LEU A 2 47.97 -4.89 48.55
CA LEU A 2 46.58 -4.91 48.01
C LEU A 2 46.42 -4.35 46.57
N ARG A 3 46.15 -5.10 45.49
CA ARG A 3 45.54 -6.44 45.27
C ARG A 3 44.09 -6.62 45.77
N ARG A 4 43.13 -6.26 44.91
CA ARG A 4 41.87 -6.98 44.56
C ARG A 4 41.23 -6.22 43.38
N LEU A 5 41.11 -6.80 42.17
CA LEU A 5 40.09 -7.77 41.74
C LEU A 5 38.66 -7.18 41.73
N LEU A 6 38.14 -6.91 40.53
CA LEU A 6 36.75 -7.07 40.08
C LEU A 6 36.70 -6.74 38.56
N THR A 7 37.06 -7.68 37.69
CA THR A 7 36.16 -8.67 37.02
C THR A 7 35.50 -8.12 35.75
N ARG A 8 35.88 -8.73 34.62
CA ARG A 8 35.31 -8.57 33.27
C ARG A 8 33.77 -8.52 33.27
N ARG A 9 33.20 -7.68 32.40
CA ARG A 9 31.99 -8.04 31.65
C ARG A 9 32.09 -7.55 30.20
N SER A 10 32.48 -8.47 29.31
CA SER A 10 32.38 -8.25 27.86
C SER A 10 30.91 -8.24 27.47
N VAL A 11 30.47 -7.20 26.76
CA VAL A 11 29.14 -7.13 26.15
C VAL A 11 29.32 -7.26 24.64
N SER A 12 29.13 -8.48 24.15
CA SER A 12 29.08 -8.76 22.70
C SER A 12 27.82 -8.12 22.13
N PHE A 13 27.98 -7.10 21.27
CA PHE A 13 26.86 -6.45 20.61
C PHE A 13 26.45 -7.28 19.38
N ALA A 14 25.41 -8.10 19.56
CA ALA A 14 24.90 -8.95 18.48
C ALA A 14 24.30 -8.09 17.35
N ARG A 15 24.78 -8.28 16.12
CA ARG A 15 24.16 -7.69 14.92
C ARG A 15 22.79 -8.35 14.69
N PRO A 16 21.68 -7.58 14.57
CA PRO A 16 20.41 -8.16 14.17
C PRO A 16 20.48 -8.57 12.69
N VAL A 17 20.23 -9.85 12.40
CA VAL A 17 20.10 -10.37 11.04
C VAL A 17 18.83 -9.78 10.42
N ARG A 18 18.96 -8.94 9.39
CA ARG A 18 17.82 -8.50 8.58
C ARG A 18 17.20 -9.71 7.88
N LYS A 19 15.90 -9.93 8.09
CA LYS A 19 15.14 -10.89 7.28
C LYS A 19 14.78 -10.22 5.96
N ASN A 20 15.36 -10.70 4.87
CA ASN A 20 14.92 -10.31 3.52
C ASN A 20 13.56 -10.97 3.24
N TYR A 21 12.52 -10.16 3.11
CA TYR A 21 11.22 -10.61 2.60
C TYR A 21 11.27 -10.62 1.08
N PHE A 22 11.62 -11.78 0.50
CA PHE A 22 11.44 -12.03 -0.93
C PHE A 22 9.95 -12.03 -1.28
N PHE A 23 9.49 -11.01 -2.01
CA PHE A 23 8.18 -11.03 -2.66
C PHE A 23 8.28 -11.81 -3.98
N HIS A 24 7.76 -13.03 -4.01
CA HIS A 24 7.46 -13.71 -5.26
C HIS A 24 6.14 -13.16 -5.85
N GLY A 25 6.25 -12.13 -6.68
CA GLY A 25 5.16 -11.70 -7.56
C GLY A 25 5.21 -12.45 -8.89
N ASN A 26 4.36 -13.47 -9.07
CA ASN A 26 4.23 -14.16 -10.36
C ASN A 26 2.75 -14.41 -10.66
N LEU A 27 2.10 -13.44 -11.30
CA LEU A 27 0.69 -13.47 -11.71
C LEU A 27 0.41 -12.35 -12.72
N PHE A 28 0.76 -12.58 -14.00
CA PHE A 28 -0.17 -12.55 -15.13
C PHE A 28 0.57 -12.82 -16.44
N ASN A 29 0.19 -13.90 -17.12
CA ASN A 29 0.56 -14.16 -18.51
C ASN A 29 -0.65 -13.82 -19.38
N ALA A 30 -0.51 -12.82 -20.26
CA ALA A 30 -1.46 -12.52 -21.31
C ALA A 30 -0.70 -11.93 -22.50
N ASN A 31 -0.67 -12.68 -23.61
CA ASN A 31 -0.06 -12.21 -24.86
C ASN A 31 -0.93 -11.13 -25.52
N SER A 32 -0.33 -9.99 -25.81
CA SER A 32 -0.69 -9.15 -26.97
C SER A 32 0.57 -8.42 -27.42
N GLU A 33 0.97 -8.65 -28.67
CA GLU A 33 2.12 -8.00 -29.30
C GLU A 33 1.88 -6.50 -29.53
N ASP A 34 2.93 -5.80 -29.98
CA ASP A 34 2.93 -4.40 -30.42
C ASP A 34 2.69 -3.30 -29.37
N ASN A 35 3.75 -2.98 -28.62
CA ASN A 35 4.29 -1.60 -28.61
C ASN A 35 5.73 -1.55 -28.06
N GLN A 36 6.72 -1.49 -28.95
CA GLN A 36 8.06 -1.05 -28.60
C GLN A 36 8.08 0.48 -28.42
N ALA A 37 7.76 0.95 -27.22
CA ALA A 37 7.89 2.37 -26.86
C ALA A 37 8.38 2.51 -25.41
N THR A 38 9.69 2.71 -25.26
CA THR A 38 10.34 3.36 -24.11
C THR A 38 9.79 2.99 -22.72
N ALA A 39 10.04 1.76 -22.28
CA ALA A 39 10.06 1.46 -20.86
C ALA A 39 11.22 2.26 -20.23
N GLY A 40 10.91 3.40 -19.61
CA GLY A 40 11.87 4.12 -18.77
C GLY A 40 12.35 3.23 -17.62
N PRO A 41 13.51 3.53 -17.01
CA PRO A 41 14.12 2.67 -16.00
C PRO A 41 13.11 2.42 -14.86
N ASN A 42 12.94 1.14 -14.52
CA ASN A 42 11.99 0.71 -13.51
C ASN A 42 12.31 1.40 -12.18
N ILE A 43 11.31 2.02 -11.55
CA ILE A 43 11.49 2.79 -10.32
C ILE A 43 12.11 1.92 -9.21
N VAL A 44 11.86 0.61 -9.21
CA VAL A 44 12.51 -0.33 -8.29
C VAL A 44 14.01 -0.44 -8.53
N ASP A 45 14.46 -0.46 -9.79
CA ASP A 45 15.88 -0.54 -10.15
C ASP A 45 16.59 0.79 -9.80
N VAL A 46 15.95 1.94 -10.06
CA VAL A 46 16.45 3.27 -9.66
C VAL A 46 16.54 3.40 -8.14
N ILE A 47 15.55 2.90 -7.38
CA ILE A 47 15.59 2.91 -5.91
C ILE A 47 16.71 1.99 -5.39
N ASN A 48 16.94 0.84 -6.02
CA ASN A 48 18.04 -0.05 -5.67
C ASN A 48 19.40 0.59 -5.99
N GLU A 49 19.55 1.27 -7.12
CA GLU A 49 20.76 1.98 -7.54
C GLU A 49 21.10 3.19 -6.63
N ILE A 50 20.08 3.87 -6.09
CA ILE A 50 20.23 4.95 -5.10
C ILE A 50 20.53 4.40 -3.69
N ASN A 51 20.04 3.20 -3.37
CA ASN A 51 20.19 2.56 -2.07
C ASN A 51 21.38 1.60 -2.00
N ASP A 52 22.15 1.46 -3.10
CA ASP A 52 23.47 0.85 -3.11
C ASP A 52 24.47 1.86 -2.51
N ASP A 53 24.84 1.62 -1.24
CA ASP A 53 25.80 2.45 -0.47
C ASP A 53 27.18 2.59 -1.15
N GLN A 54 27.44 1.87 -2.26
CA GLN A 54 28.63 1.99 -3.09
C GLN A 54 28.56 3.13 -4.12
N ASN A 55 27.38 3.52 -4.59
CA ASN A 55 27.24 4.47 -5.71
C ASN A 55 27.43 5.94 -5.28
N PHE A 56 27.23 6.23 -3.98
CA PHE A 56 27.57 7.52 -3.35
C PHE A 56 28.96 7.51 -2.67
N LYS A 57 29.79 6.52 -2.97
CA LYS A 57 31.20 6.56 -2.60
C LYS A 57 31.92 7.48 -3.59
N PHE A 58 31.97 8.77 -3.25
CA PHE A 58 32.86 9.71 -3.92
C PHE A 58 34.29 9.21 -3.68
N ASP A 59 34.87 8.52 -4.66
CA ASP A 59 36.25 8.05 -4.63
C ASP A 59 37.17 9.27 -4.74
N LEU A 60 37.30 9.97 -3.61
CA LEU A 60 38.47 10.77 -3.32
C LEU A 60 39.64 9.81 -3.48
N HIS A 61 40.42 9.99 -4.55
CA HIS A 61 41.56 9.15 -4.88
C HIS A 61 42.58 9.26 -3.74
N THR A 62 42.46 8.36 -2.76
CA THR A 62 43.40 8.27 -1.64
C THR A 62 44.74 7.86 -2.23
N PRO A 63 45.76 8.73 -2.26
CA PRO A 63 47.08 8.31 -2.71
C PRO A 63 47.57 7.18 -1.80
N ASP A 64 48.33 6.25 -2.39
CA ASP A 64 48.74 5.02 -1.75
C ASP A 64 49.20 5.20 -0.30
N LYS A 65 48.47 4.53 0.61
CA LYS A 65 48.98 3.86 1.80
C LYS A 65 50.30 4.40 2.40
N VAL A 66 50.30 5.66 2.83
CA VAL A 66 51.30 6.17 3.79
C VAL A 66 50.74 5.95 5.19
N ASP A 67 50.92 4.73 5.70
CA ASP A 67 50.59 4.35 7.07
C ASP A 67 51.42 5.21 8.06
N GLY A 68 50.89 6.38 8.45
CA GLY A 68 51.54 7.30 9.38
C GLY A 68 50.95 8.72 9.46
N VAL A 69 50.37 9.24 8.38
CA VAL A 69 50.13 10.71 8.24
C VAL A 69 48.94 11.25 9.05
N ALA A 70 47.86 10.47 9.24
CA ALA A 70 46.67 10.96 9.96
C ALA A 70 46.97 11.31 11.43
N SER A 71 47.81 10.50 12.10
CA SER A 71 48.31 10.77 13.45
C SER A 71 49.55 11.68 13.49
N GLN A 72 49.95 12.24 12.34
CA GLN A 72 50.99 13.27 12.23
C GLN A 72 50.42 14.64 11.88
N LEU A 73 49.27 14.73 11.19
CA LEU A 73 48.66 16.03 10.85
C LEU A 73 48.00 16.73 12.04
N ASP A 74 47.37 15.99 12.95
CA ASP A 74 46.92 16.55 14.26
C ASP A 74 48.10 16.99 15.15
N ASN A 75 49.32 16.53 14.85
CA ASN A 75 50.58 16.96 15.48
C ASN A 75 51.39 17.96 14.62
N LEU A 76 50.85 18.36 13.45
CA LEU A 76 51.38 19.38 12.53
C LEU A 76 50.41 20.56 12.37
N ILE A 77 49.43 20.65 13.26
CA ILE A 77 49.05 21.93 13.82
C ILE A 77 50.09 22.17 14.94
N PRO A 78 51.17 22.94 14.72
CA PRO A 78 51.57 23.82 15.79
C PRO A 78 50.28 24.56 16.16
N ILE A 79 49.90 24.50 17.43
CA ILE A 79 49.37 25.70 18.06
C ILE A 79 50.44 26.73 17.69
N LEU A 80 50.16 27.55 16.67
CA LEU A 80 51.04 28.63 16.29
C LEU A 80 50.93 29.56 17.48
N ASP A 81 51.92 29.36 18.34
CA ASP A 81 52.12 30.09 19.57
C ASP A 81 51.97 31.57 19.24
N GLU A 82 51.59 32.34 20.24
CA GLU A 82 51.50 33.80 20.15
C GLU A 82 52.93 34.37 20.14
N HIS A 83 53.74 33.92 19.17
CA HIS A 83 55.00 34.50 18.77
C HIS A 83 54.68 35.83 18.08
N GLU A 84 54.38 36.78 18.96
CA GLU A 84 54.67 38.20 18.86
C GLU A 84 55.71 38.45 17.76
N PRO A 85 55.37 39.26 16.73
CA PRO A 85 56.26 39.49 15.61
C PRO A 85 57.62 39.95 16.16
N PRO A 86 58.75 39.45 15.61
CA PRO A 86 60.06 39.69 16.20
C PRO A 86 60.38 41.19 16.24
N ASN A 87 60.09 41.77 17.41
CA ASN A 87 60.37 43.14 17.80
C ASN A 87 59.83 44.24 16.87
N ALA A 88 58.56 44.62 17.03
CA ALA A 88 58.01 45.89 16.55
C ALA A 88 58.66 47.15 17.22
N THR A 89 59.65 46.97 18.10
CA THR A 89 60.46 48.03 18.71
C THR A 89 61.94 47.92 18.38
N SER A 90 62.24 47.88 17.09
CA SER A 90 63.42 48.60 16.57
C SER A 90 63.08 49.34 15.29
N GLU A 91 62.32 50.44 15.42
CA GLU A 91 62.36 51.60 14.52
C GLU A 91 63.75 52.26 14.58
N ILE A 92 64.78 51.49 14.21
CA ILE A 92 66.12 52.00 13.95
C ILE A 92 66.24 52.01 12.44
N ASP A 93 66.68 53.14 11.88
CA ASP A 93 67.04 53.31 10.47
C ASP A 93 68.24 52.41 10.08
N ALA A 94 68.01 51.09 10.08
CA ALA A 94 68.96 50.05 9.75
C ALA A 94 69.12 49.89 8.24
N ASP A 95 68.12 50.34 7.48
CA ASP A 95 67.85 49.84 6.14
C ASP A 95 68.27 50.77 4.99
N GLN A 96 68.45 52.07 5.27
CA GLN A 96 69.22 52.88 4.33
C GLN A 96 70.68 52.41 4.39
N ILE A 97 71.09 51.64 3.37
CA ILE A 97 72.44 51.11 3.24
C ILE A 97 73.43 52.26 3.41
N ARG A 98 74.08 52.34 4.59
CA ARG A 98 74.81 53.54 4.96
C ARG A 98 76.10 53.63 4.18
N MET A 99 76.32 54.79 3.60
CA MET A 99 77.47 55.08 2.76
C MET A 99 78.81 54.90 3.51
N GLU A 100 78.80 55.15 4.82
CA GLU A 100 79.94 54.90 5.71
C GLU A 100 80.37 53.42 5.74
N SER A 101 79.45 52.47 5.49
CA SER A 101 79.76 51.03 5.51
C SER A 101 80.53 50.54 4.27
N PHE A 102 80.57 51.32 3.18
CA PHE A 102 81.15 50.91 1.89
C PHE A 102 82.37 51.74 1.47
N LEU A 103 82.60 52.92 2.08
CA LEU A 103 83.70 53.81 1.71
C LEU A 103 84.39 54.40 2.95
N ASP A 104 85.56 53.84 3.28
CA ASP A 104 86.49 54.46 4.23
C ASP A 104 87.13 55.71 3.60
N THR A 105 86.50 56.84 3.88
CA THR A 105 86.85 58.16 3.33
C THR A 105 88.29 58.55 3.68
N TYR A 106 88.79 58.15 4.86
CA TYR A 106 90.15 58.47 5.31
C TYR A 106 91.21 57.58 4.64
N LYS A 107 90.96 56.27 4.48
CA LYS A 107 91.87 55.38 3.75
C LYS A 107 92.02 55.80 2.29
N VAL A 108 90.91 56.15 1.62
CA VAL A 108 90.94 56.61 0.22
C VAL A 108 91.68 57.94 0.12
N TRP A 109 91.36 58.94 0.95
CA TRP A 109 92.10 60.21 0.99
C TRP A 109 93.61 60.01 1.21
N LYS A 110 93.98 59.11 2.12
CA LYS A 110 95.39 58.78 2.37
C LYS A 110 96.06 58.14 1.16
N GLN A 111 95.39 57.20 0.47
CA GLN A 111 95.92 56.60 -0.77
C GLN A 111 96.11 57.62 -1.90
N LEU A 112 95.26 58.64 -1.99
CA LEU A 112 95.45 59.74 -2.94
C LEU A 112 96.64 60.63 -2.55
N ARG A 113 96.80 60.97 -1.26
CA ARG A 113 98.00 61.66 -0.75
C ARG A 113 99.29 60.86 -0.99
N ASP A 114 99.28 59.56 -0.71
CA ASP A 114 100.43 58.65 -0.88
C ASP A 114 100.80 58.43 -2.36
N SER A 115 99.89 58.70 -3.30
CA SER A 115 100.13 58.67 -4.76
C SER A 115 100.50 60.02 -5.38
N GLY A 116 100.69 61.06 -4.56
CA GLY A 116 101.27 62.35 -4.97
C GLY A 116 100.26 63.44 -5.36
N PHE A 117 98.96 63.23 -5.12
CA PHE A 117 97.95 64.27 -5.31
C PHE A 117 98.01 65.35 -4.22
N SER A 118 97.71 66.58 -4.58
CA SER A 118 97.52 67.67 -3.61
C SER A 118 96.35 67.39 -2.67
N GLU A 119 96.30 68.05 -1.52
CA GLU A 119 95.21 67.92 -0.56
C GLU A 119 93.84 68.31 -1.16
N ALA A 120 93.79 69.44 -1.85
CA ALA A 120 92.59 69.91 -2.52
C ALA A 120 92.15 69.00 -3.68
N GLU A 121 93.11 68.44 -4.43
CA GLU A 121 92.83 67.48 -5.51
C GLU A 121 92.29 66.17 -4.96
N SER A 122 92.90 65.68 -3.87
CA SER A 122 92.47 64.47 -3.16
C SER A 122 91.06 64.61 -2.62
N GLU A 123 90.70 65.78 -2.05
CA GLU A 123 89.36 66.08 -1.56
C GLU A 123 88.33 66.17 -2.70
N VAL A 124 88.67 66.79 -3.83
CA VAL A 124 87.78 66.88 -5.01
C VAL A 124 87.50 65.50 -5.62
N VAL A 125 88.54 64.67 -5.80
CA VAL A 125 88.38 63.31 -6.35
C VAL A 125 87.59 62.42 -5.38
N LEU A 126 87.84 62.53 -4.08
CA LEU A 126 87.07 61.86 -3.04
C LEU A 126 85.60 62.30 -3.02
N GLY A 127 85.34 63.60 -3.23
CA GLY A 127 83.99 64.15 -3.40
C GLY A 127 83.26 63.59 -4.62
N LEU A 128 83.96 63.41 -5.75
CA LEU A 128 83.41 62.77 -6.96
C LEU A 128 83.12 61.28 -6.75
N ILE A 129 84.05 60.53 -6.14
CA ILE A 129 83.86 59.10 -5.79
C ILE A 129 82.65 58.96 -4.86
N LYS A 130 82.52 59.86 -3.87
CA LYS A 130 81.35 59.94 -2.99
C LYS A 130 80.07 60.20 -3.81
N ALA A 131 80.04 61.24 -4.65
CA ALA A 131 78.85 61.55 -5.47
C ALA A 131 78.38 60.35 -6.32
N VAL A 132 79.31 59.67 -7.02
CA VAL A 132 78.99 58.50 -7.86
C VAL A 132 78.53 57.30 -7.01
N LEU A 133 79.23 57.00 -5.91
CA LEU A 133 78.84 55.91 -5.02
C LEU A 133 77.44 56.15 -4.43
N LYS A 134 77.14 57.38 -4.00
CA LYS A 134 75.82 57.75 -3.47
C LYS A 134 74.72 57.52 -4.51
N GLN A 135 74.94 57.96 -5.75
CA GLN A 135 74.00 57.76 -6.84
C GLN A 135 73.73 56.26 -7.11
N LYS A 136 74.77 55.43 -7.10
CA LYS A 136 74.63 53.97 -7.28
C LYS A 136 73.93 53.30 -6.10
N LEU A 137 74.19 53.76 -4.88
CA LEU A 137 73.59 53.24 -3.66
C LEU A 137 72.10 53.57 -3.59
N THR A 138 71.70 54.81 -3.90
CA THR A 138 70.28 55.19 -4.04
C THR A 138 69.58 54.38 -5.13
N TRP A 139 70.23 54.11 -6.26
CA TRP A 139 69.66 53.24 -7.30
C TRP A 139 69.48 51.79 -6.82
N LEU A 140 70.41 51.27 -6.03
CA LEU A 140 70.32 49.92 -5.44
C LEU A 140 69.15 49.85 -4.45
N ASN A 141 69.08 50.78 -3.50
CA ASN A 141 68.03 50.84 -2.47
C ASN A 141 66.62 51.05 -3.04
N ASN A 142 66.50 51.71 -4.20
CA ASN A 142 65.22 51.91 -4.88
C ASN A 142 64.79 50.71 -5.75
N LYS A 143 65.70 49.76 -6.03
CA LYS A 143 65.46 48.63 -6.94
C LYS A 143 65.44 47.27 -6.24
N PHE A 144 66.12 47.14 -5.11
CA PHE A 144 66.20 45.92 -4.32
C PHE A 144 65.61 46.17 -2.94
N VAL A 145 64.67 45.31 -2.57
CA VAL A 145 64.13 45.22 -1.21
C VAL A 145 65.16 44.47 -0.35
N PRO A 146 65.33 44.84 0.93
CA PRO A 146 66.18 44.11 1.87
C PRO A 146 65.74 42.66 2.02
N GLN A 147 66.69 41.77 2.34
CA GLN A 147 66.37 40.36 2.59
C GLN A 147 65.44 40.21 3.80
N VAL A 148 65.62 41.02 4.85
CA VAL A 148 64.82 40.97 6.09
C VAL A 148 63.36 41.32 5.82
N ASP A 149 63.10 42.39 5.07
CA ASP A 149 61.75 42.80 4.68
C ASP A 149 61.08 41.75 3.79
N LEU A 150 61.82 41.18 2.84
CA LEU A 150 61.31 40.11 1.97
C LEU A 150 60.96 38.83 2.75
N GLU A 151 61.78 38.46 3.73
CA GLU A 151 61.53 37.33 4.61
C GLU A 151 60.30 37.60 5.51
N ASN A 152 60.18 38.80 6.09
CA ASN A 152 59.03 39.19 6.89
C ASN A 152 57.72 39.16 6.08
N GLU A 153 57.68 39.78 4.90
CA GLU A 153 56.50 39.74 4.01
C GLU A 153 56.16 38.31 3.56
N ALA A 154 57.17 37.45 3.33
CA ALA A 154 56.95 36.04 3.04
C ALA A 154 56.34 35.27 4.23
N TYR A 155 56.75 35.57 5.47
CA TYR A 155 56.13 35.00 6.67
C TYR A 155 54.68 35.47 6.84
N LEU A 156 54.39 36.76 6.65
CA LEU A 156 53.01 37.29 6.70
C LEU A 156 52.13 36.65 5.61
N PHE A 157 52.67 36.47 4.40
CA PHE A 157 51.96 35.82 3.30
C PHE A 157 51.65 34.34 3.60
N GLU A 158 52.63 33.58 4.10
CA GLU A 158 52.40 32.16 4.42
C GLU A 158 51.44 31.99 5.61
N ALA A 159 51.51 32.87 6.61
CA ALA A 159 50.54 32.91 7.70
C ALA A 159 49.11 33.14 7.17
N ALA A 160 48.89 34.19 6.39
CA ALA A 160 47.58 34.50 5.80
C ALA A 160 47.09 33.41 4.82
N HIS A 161 48.00 32.77 4.09
CA HIS A 161 47.68 31.64 3.22
C HIS A 161 47.24 30.41 4.04
N SER A 162 47.94 30.10 5.13
CA SER A 162 47.57 28.99 6.03
C SER A 162 46.21 29.23 6.70
N GLU A 163 45.93 30.46 7.13
CA GLU A 163 44.64 30.88 7.69
C GLU A 163 43.52 30.73 6.65
N LEU A 164 43.71 31.22 5.43
CA LEU A 164 42.75 31.08 4.33
C LEU A 164 42.47 29.61 3.96
N LEU A 165 43.48 28.74 4.02
CA LEU A 165 43.31 27.30 3.80
C LEU A 165 42.48 26.64 4.92
N VAL A 166 42.72 27.01 6.18
CA VAL A 166 41.93 26.54 7.32
C VAL A 166 40.49 27.03 7.22
N GLU A 167 40.26 28.32 6.96
CA GLU A 167 38.93 28.91 6.79
C GLU A 167 38.16 28.25 5.63
N THR A 168 38.82 28.07 4.48
CA THR A 168 38.22 27.38 3.32
C THR A 168 37.87 25.91 3.63
N ARG A 169 38.69 25.22 4.42
CA ARG A 169 38.44 23.84 4.85
C ARG A 169 37.26 23.77 5.81
N ASN A 170 37.24 24.64 6.82
CA ASN A 170 36.17 24.77 7.82
C ASN A 170 34.83 25.08 7.13
N TYR A 171 34.79 26.07 6.23
CA TYR A 171 33.60 26.40 5.46
C TYR A 171 33.05 25.21 4.65
N ARG A 172 33.94 24.44 3.99
CA ARG A 172 33.55 23.22 3.28
C ARG A 172 32.98 22.15 4.21
N GLU A 173 33.58 21.95 5.37
CA GLU A 173 33.10 20.97 6.36
C GLU A 173 31.74 21.37 6.95
N ILE A 174 31.55 22.65 7.28
CA ILE A 174 30.27 23.20 7.71
C ILE A 174 29.20 23.00 6.61
N SER A 175 29.51 23.33 5.36
CA SER A 175 28.58 23.15 4.23
C SER A 175 28.22 21.67 4.00
N LEU A 176 29.19 20.75 4.06
CA LEU A 176 28.95 19.32 3.91
C LEU A 176 28.14 18.74 5.07
N THR A 177 28.38 19.18 6.31
CA THR A 177 27.60 18.73 7.48
C THR A 177 26.17 19.28 7.46
N GLU A 178 25.97 20.53 7.01
CA GLU A 178 24.64 21.10 6.77
C GLU A 178 23.87 20.32 5.70
N LEU A 179 24.47 20.09 4.53
CA LEU A 179 23.87 19.31 3.44
C LEU A 179 23.53 17.88 3.88
N THR A 180 24.41 17.25 4.66
CA THR A 180 24.18 15.91 5.22
C THR A 180 23.01 15.91 6.21
N SER A 181 22.93 16.91 7.09
CA SER A 181 21.83 17.09 8.05
C SER A 181 20.49 17.31 7.33
N SER A 182 20.47 18.17 6.30
CA SER A 182 19.31 18.41 5.44
C SER A 182 18.85 17.16 4.71
N SER A 183 19.78 16.39 4.13
CA SER A 183 19.50 15.10 3.49
C SER A 183 18.90 14.06 4.45
N ILE A 184 19.43 13.94 5.67
CA ILE A 184 18.86 13.09 6.74
C ILE A 184 17.45 13.56 7.13
N GLY A 185 17.23 14.88 7.22
CA GLY A 185 15.92 15.47 7.45
C GLY A 185 14.91 15.12 6.36
N LEU A 186 15.28 15.31 5.10
CA LEU A 186 14.46 14.99 3.93
C LEU A 186 14.14 13.48 3.86
N LYS A 187 15.13 12.61 4.09
CA LYS A 187 14.93 11.15 4.14
C LYS A 187 13.96 10.73 5.24
N ARG A 188 13.99 11.41 6.40
CA ARG A 188 13.02 11.19 7.49
C ARG A 188 11.60 11.61 7.07
N ILE A 189 11.44 12.77 6.45
CA ILE A 189 10.15 13.28 5.97
C ILE A 189 9.58 12.36 4.89
N PHE A 190 10.42 11.91 3.94
CA PHE A 190 10.03 10.96 2.90
C PHE A 190 9.55 9.63 3.49
N ASN A 191 10.29 9.05 4.43
CA ASN A 191 9.88 7.81 5.10
C ASN A 191 8.55 7.98 5.86
N LEU A 192 8.36 9.10 6.56
CA LEU A 192 7.09 9.41 7.24
C LEU A 192 5.93 9.51 6.26
N LEU A 193 6.12 10.18 5.12
CA LEU A 193 5.12 10.29 4.06
C LEU A 193 4.81 8.92 3.43
N GLN A 194 5.82 8.07 3.25
CA GLN A 194 5.66 6.70 2.74
C GLN A 194 4.87 5.83 3.72
N ASP A 195 5.19 5.88 5.02
CA ASP A 195 4.47 5.16 6.08
C ASP A 195 3.03 5.64 6.20
N GLU A 196 2.80 6.96 6.16
CA GLU A 196 1.45 7.55 6.18
C GLU A 196 0.65 7.14 4.94
N THR A 197 1.23 7.21 3.74
CA THR A 197 0.58 6.83 2.49
C THR A 197 0.24 5.33 2.51
N THR A 198 1.17 4.49 2.96
CA THR A 198 0.94 3.03 3.11
C THR A 198 -0.18 2.74 4.09
N SER A 199 -0.21 3.43 5.24
CA SER A 199 -1.29 3.32 6.23
C SER A 199 -2.64 3.76 5.65
N ARG A 200 -2.70 4.90 4.95
CA ARG A 200 -3.90 5.40 4.26
C ARG A 200 -4.40 4.42 3.19
N LEU A 201 -3.51 3.79 2.43
CA LEU A 201 -3.86 2.74 1.46
C LEU A 201 -4.43 1.49 2.15
N GLN A 202 -3.81 1.00 3.22
CA GLN A 202 -4.32 -0.13 4.01
C GLN A 202 -5.70 0.17 4.63
N LEU A 203 -5.91 1.38 5.13
CA LEU A 203 -7.21 1.83 5.64
C LEU A 203 -8.28 1.89 4.54
N ASN A 204 -7.91 2.36 3.34
CA ASN A 204 -8.81 2.38 2.17
C ASN A 204 -9.18 0.95 1.73
N ASP A 205 -8.19 0.06 1.56
CA ASP A 205 -8.41 -1.35 1.25
C ASP A 205 -9.35 -2.03 2.25
N ASN A 206 -9.16 -1.77 3.54
CA ASN A 206 -10.01 -2.31 4.59
C ASN A 206 -11.42 -1.71 4.55
N SER A 207 -11.56 -0.42 4.26
CA SER A 207 -12.85 0.24 4.04
C SER A 207 -13.60 -0.35 2.84
N ILE A 208 -12.92 -0.52 1.70
CA ILE A 208 -13.47 -1.15 0.49
C ILE A 208 -13.92 -2.58 0.80
N LYS A 209 -13.10 -3.39 1.48
CA LYS A 209 -13.46 -4.75 1.91
C LYS A 209 -14.68 -4.77 2.84
N MET A 210 -14.77 -3.82 3.78
CA MET A 210 -15.91 -3.68 4.69
C MET A 210 -17.19 -3.32 3.92
N ILE A 211 -17.14 -2.33 3.03
CA ILE A 211 -18.26 -1.90 2.19
C ILE A 211 -18.72 -3.03 1.26
N LEU A 212 -17.79 -3.75 0.64
CA LEU A 212 -18.09 -4.91 -0.22
C LEU A 212 -18.78 -6.03 0.56
N ASN A 213 -18.30 -6.33 1.78
CA ASN A 213 -18.94 -7.31 2.67
C ASN A 213 -20.33 -6.85 3.12
N GLN A 214 -20.52 -5.55 3.40
CA GLN A 214 -21.82 -4.98 3.72
C GLN A 214 -22.80 -5.11 2.54
N PHE A 215 -22.38 -4.79 1.31
CA PHE A 215 -23.20 -4.98 0.12
C PHE A 215 -23.56 -6.45 -0.13
N LYS A 216 -22.61 -7.39 0.06
CA LYS A 216 -22.89 -8.83 -0.02
C LYS A 216 -23.90 -9.28 1.03
N HIS A 217 -23.76 -8.79 2.27
CA HIS A 217 -24.66 -9.10 3.37
C HIS A 217 -26.07 -8.55 3.09
N GLU A 218 -26.17 -7.27 2.70
CA GLU A 218 -27.44 -6.64 2.35
C GLU A 218 -28.12 -7.38 1.18
N ASN A 219 -27.40 -7.65 0.09
CA ASN A 219 -27.95 -8.40 -1.04
C ASN A 219 -28.47 -9.79 -0.60
N ASN A 220 -27.72 -10.51 0.24
CA ASN A 220 -28.17 -11.78 0.83
C ASN A 220 -29.45 -11.62 1.68
N LEU A 221 -29.57 -10.54 2.47
CA LEU A 221 -30.80 -10.23 3.22
C LEU A 221 -31.97 -9.89 2.29
N GLN A 222 -31.76 -9.13 1.22
CA GLN A 222 -32.81 -8.83 0.24
C GLN A 222 -33.27 -10.11 -0.48
N LEU A 223 -32.34 -10.97 -0.91
CA LEU A 223 -32.66 -12.29 -1.49
C LEU A 223 -33.44 -13.19 -0.51
N LYS A 224 -33.07 -13.20 0.77
CA LYS A 224 -33.84 -13.90 1.83
C LYS A 224 -35.25 -13.33 1.99
N ARG A 225 -35.42 -12.01 2.00
CA ARG A 225 -36.74 -11.35 2.04
C ARG A 225 -37.59 -11.71 0.82
N LEU A 226 -37.01 -11.71 -0.38
CA LEU A 226 -37.69 -12.13 -1.61
C LEU A 226 -38.09 -13.60 -1.57
N ASN A 227 -37.24 -14.48 -1.04
CA ASN A 227 -37.55 -15.91 -0.87
C ASN A 227 -38.70 -16.11 0.13
N ILE A 228 -38.66 -15.45 1.31
CA ILE A 228 -39.76 -15.49 2.29
C ILE A 228 -41.07 -14.98 1.66
N LYS A 229 -41.03 -13.86 0.90
CA LYS A 229 -42.20 -13.34 0.19
C LYS A 229 -42.72 -14.29 -0.88
N ASN A 230 -41.83 -15.00 -1.58
CA ASN A 230 -42.20 -16.03 -2.55
C ASN A 230 -42.88 -17.22 -1.84
N GLN A 231 -42.32 -17.69 -0.73
CA GLN A 231 -42.92 -18.77 0.09
C GLN A 231 -44.29 -18.36 0.66
N ASP A 232 -44.45 -17.13 1.16
CA ASP A 232 -45.73 -16.59 1.62
C ASP A 232 -46.75 -16.52 0.48
N LEU A 233 -46.38 -15.98 -0.68
CA LEU A 233 -47.22 -15.97 -1.88
C LEU A 233 -47.58 -17.38 -2.34
N ASN A 234 -46.65 -18.34 -2.31
CA ASN A 234 -46.90 -19.73 -2.68
C ASN A 234 -47.87 -20.40 -1.70
N ASN A 235 -47.67 -20.23 -0.39
CA ASN A 235 -48.57 -20.75 0.64
C ASN A 235 -49.97 -20.11 0.52
N LYS A 236 -50.03 -18.82 0.21
CA LYS A 236 -51.28 -18.09 -0.03
C LYS A 236 -51.99 -18.59 -1.29
N ILE A 237 -51.29 -18.75 -2.41
CA ILE A 237 -51.81 -19.34 -3.66
C ILE A 237 -52.34 -20.75 -3.37
N ILE A 238 -51.57 -21.61 -2.70
CA ILE A 238 -52.03 -22.97 -2.34
C ILE A 238 -53.28 -22.90 -1.48
N SER A 239 -53.32 -22.04 -0.46
CA SER A 239 -54.48 -21.88 0.44
C SER A 239 -55.72 -21.34 -0.30
N GLU A 240 -55.57 -20.30 -1.13
CA GLU A 240 -56.66 -19.67 -1.88
C GLU A 240 -57.18 -20.60 -2.99
N LEU A 241 -56.30 -21.25 -3.77
CA LEU A 241 -56.70 -22.24 -4.78
C LEU A 241 -57.31 -23.50 -4.13
N ILE A 242 -56.70 -24.09 -3.09
CA ILE A 242 -57.26 -25.30 -2.48
C ILE A 242 -58.58 -25.02 -1.77
N SER A 243 -58.74 -23.85 -1.14
CA SER A 243 -60.00 -23.43 -0.53
C SER A 243 -61.06 -23.11 -1.58
N GLY A 244 -60.68 -22.42 -2.66
CA GLY A 244 -61.55 -22.17 -3.82
C GLY A 244 -62.03 -23.45 -4.47
N LEU A 245 -61.11 -24.33 -4.90
CA LEU A 245 -61.43 -25.63 -5.49
C LEU A 245 -62.25 -26.52 -4.55
N ARG A 246 -61.95 -26.52 -3.24
CA ARG A 246 -62.74 -27.29 -2.26
C ARG A 246 -64.15 -26.73 -2.11
N SER A 247 -64.32 -25.40 -2.15
CA SER A 247 -65.62 -24.73 -2.17
C SER A 247 -66.40 -25.05 -3.45
N GLU A 248 -65.76 -24.98 -4.61
CA GLU A 248 -66.35 -25.34 -5.91
C GLU A 248 -66.78 -26.82 -5.95
N VAL A 249 -65.93 -27.74 -5.50
CA VAL A 249 -66.27 -29.17 -5.38
C VAL A 249 -67.45 -29.38 -4.42
N GLU A 250 -67.51 -28.65 -3.32
CA GLU A 250 -68.63 -28.74 -2.38
C GLU A 250 -69.92 -28.18 -2.99
N THR A 251 -69.88 -27.03 -3.67
CA THR A 251 -71.07 -26.50 -4.37
C THR A 251 -71.53 -27.42 -5.50
N LEU A 252 -70.60 -28.04 -6.24
CA LEU A 252 -70.91 -29.08 -7.23
C LEU A 252 -71.58 -30.30 -6.57
N ARG A 253 -71.11 -30.73 -5.39
CA ARG A 253 -71.71 -31.83 -4.61
C ARG A 253 -73.13 -31.50 -4.15
N TRP A 254 -73.39 -30.28 -3.71
CA TRP A 254 -74.74 -29.80 -3.36
C TRP A 254 -75.66 -29.69 -4.58
N ALA A 255 -75.14 -29.20 -5.71
CA ALA A 255 -75.91 -29.14 -6.96
C ALA A 255 -76.28 -30.54 -7.46
N LEU A 256 -75.31 -31.45 -7.54
CA LEU A 256 -75.46 -32.82 -8.06
C LEU A 256 -76.43 -33.66 -7.22
N THR A 257 -76.36 -33.56 -5.88
CA THR A 257 -77.30 -34.27 -4.99
C THR A 257 -78.72 -33.73 -5.15
N ARG A 258 -78.90 -32.40 -5.20
CA ARG A 258 -80.21 -31.78 -5.44
C ARG A 258 -80.81 -32.16 -6.79
N SER A 259 -80.02 -32.14 -7.87
CA SER A 259 -80.48 -32.53 -9.21
C SER A 259 -80.72 -34.04 -9.32
N GLY A 260 -79.89 -34.87 -8.67
CA GLY A 260 -80.01 -36.33 -8.67
C GLY A 260 -81.29 -36.80 -7.98
N ILE A 261 -81.62 -36.25 -6.81
CA ILE A 261 -82.89 -36.54 -6.11
C ILE A 261 -84.09 -36.18 -6.99
N LEU A 262 -84.05 -35.03 -7.67
CA LEU A 262 -85.11 -34.59 -8.56
C LEU A 262 -85.26 -35.52 -9.79
N ALA A 263 -84.15 -35.98 -10.37
CA ALA A 263 -84.16 -36.96 -11.47
C ALA A 263 -84.74 -38.32 -11.04
N ILE A 264 -84.41 -38.80 -9.84
CA ILE A 264 -84.95 -40.05 -9.28
C ILE A 264 -86.46 -39.92 -9.02
N LEU A 265 -86.93 -38.80 -8.48
CA LEU A 265 -88.37 -38.55 -8.31
C LEU A 265 -89.11 -38.51 -9.64
N ILE A 266 -88.57 -37.84 -10.67
CA ILE A 266 -89.17 -37.82 -12.00
C ILE A 266 -89.24 -39.22 -12.60
N MET A 267 -88.17 -40.03 -12.43
CA MET A 267 -88.16 -41.43 -12.87
C MET A 267 -89.22 -42.28 -12.15
N ALA A 268 -89.35 -42.14 -10.82
CA ALA A 268 -90.36 -42.85 -10.04
C ALA A 268 -91.80 -42.45 -10.44
N VAL A 269 -92.05 -41.16 -10.66
CA VAL A 269 -93.34 -40.66 -11.17
C VAL A 269 -93.62 -41.21 -12.57
N ALA A 270 -92.64 -41.20 -13.48
CA ALA A 270 -92.79 -41.73 -14.84
C ALA A 270 -93.13 -43.24 -14.86
N ILE A 271 -92.52 -44.03 -13.97
CA ILE A 271 -92.87 -45.45 -13.77
C ILE A 271 -94.30 -45.58 -13.25
N MET A 272 -94.68 -44.78 -12.25
CA MET A 272 -96.03 -44.80 -11.67
C MET A 272 -97.12 -44.36 -12.66
N THR A 273 -96.87 -43.34 -13.50
CA THR A 273 -97.80 -42.93 -14.57
C THR A 273 -97.92 -44.00 -15.65
N SER A 274 -96.82 -44.69 -16.00
CA SER A 274 -96.84 -45.80 -16.97
C SER A 274 -97.64 -46.99 -16.43
N TRP A 275 -97.50 -47.30 -15.14
CA TRP A 275 -98.31 -48.33 -14.49
C TRP A 275 -99.79 -47.93 -14.37
N ASN A 276 -100.09 -46.66 -14.07
CA ASN A 276 -101.47 -46.20 -14.02
C ASN A 276 -102.15 -46.20 -15.41
N ALA A 277 -101.43 -45.80 -16.46
CA ALA A 277 -101.91 -45.88 -17.84
C ALA A 277 -102.23 -47.33 -18.24
N THR A 278 -101.35 -48.29 -17.93
CA THR A 278 -101.61 -49.72 -18.21
C THR A 278 -102.75 -50.32 -17.38
N LYS A 279 -103.00 -49.84 -16.15
CA LYS A 279 -104.21 -50.19 -15.39
C LYS A 279 -105.48 -49.62 -15.99
N ASN A 280 -105.47 -48.34 -16.39
CA ASN A 280 -106.64 -47.69 -16.99
C ASN A 280 -107.00 -48.27 -18.37
N LEU A 281 -106.00 -48.77 -19.11
CA LEU A 281 -106.24 -49.55 -20.34
C LEU A 281 -106.95 -50.88 -20.04
N LYS A 282 -106.49 -51.65 -19.04
CA LYS A 282 -107.20 -52.88 -18.61
C LYS A 282 -108.60 -52.61 -18.04
N LEU A 283 -108.78 -51.50 -17.34
CA LEU A 283 -110.09 -51.10 -16.81
C LEU A 283 -111.06 -50.66 -17.94
N GLY A 284 -110.55 -50.22 -19.09
CA GLY A 284 -111.35 -50.01 -20.30
C GLY A 284 -111.72 -51.32 -20.99
N GLU A 285 -110.82 -52.30 -21.00
CA GLU A 285 -111.00 -53.62 -21.62
C GLU A 285 -112.08 -54.47 -20.91
N GLU A 286 -112.22 -54.35 -19.58
CA GLU A 286 -113.27 -55.06 -18.81
C GLU A 286 -114.66 -54.40 -18.86
N LEU A 287 -114.79 -53.17 -19.38
CA LEU A 287 -116.07 -52.45 -19.45
C LEU A 287 -116.85 -52.66 -20.75
N GLU A 288 -116.19 -53.04 -21.85
CA GLU A 288 -116.85 -53.27 -23.16
C GLU A 288 -117.29 -54.74 -23.36
N ALA A 289 -116.84 -55.68 -22.53
CA ALA A 289 -117.13 -57.12 -22.69
C ALA A 289 -118.48 -57.59 -22.06
N ALA A 290 -119.32 -56.68 -21.58
CA ALA A 290 -120.46 -56.99 -20.70
C ALA A 290 -121.87 -56.76 -21.31
N GLN A 291 -122.00 -56.63 -22.63
CA GLN A 291 -123.24 -56.10 -23.25
C GLN A 291 -124.11 -57.06 -24.09
N ASP A 292 -123.73 -58.34 -24.28
CA ASP A 292 -124.57 -59.34 -24.96
C ASP A 292 -124.84 -60.59 -24.09
N ALA A 293 -126.11 -60.88 -23.82
CA ALA A 293 -126.59 -62.02 -23.01
C ALA A 293 -127.94 -62.54 -23.55
N PRO A 294 -128.31 -63.84 -23.35
CA PRO A 294 -129.15 -64.17 -22.18
C PRO A 294 -129.09 -65.62 -21.60
N MET A 295 -128.78 -65.72 -20.30
CA MET A 295 -129.62 -66.29 -19.21
C MET A 295 -130.27 -67.72 -19.24
N LEU A 296 -129.98 -68.48 -18.14
CA LEU A 296 -130.68 -69.66 -17.54
C LEU A 296 -130.44 -71.05 -18.20
N ARG A 297 -130.40 -72.21 -17.49
CA ARG A 297 -130.97 -72.62 -16.17
C ARG A 297 -130.19 -73.80 -15.53
N GLN A 298 -130.31 -74.02 -14.22
CA GLN A 298 -129.67 -75.13 -13.47
C GLN A 298 -130.30 -76.52 -13.69
N ILE A 299 -129.48 -77.58 -13.56
CA ILE A 299 -129.88 -78.93 -13.12
C ILE A 299 -128.82 -79.41 -12.11
N SER A 300 -129.24 -80.07 -11.03
CA SER A 300 -128.40 -80.63 -9.97
C SER A 300 -128.79 -82.08 -9.71
N GLU A 301 -127.83 -83.01 -9.77
CA GLU A 301 -128.00 -84.40 -9.32
C GLU A 301 -126.64 -84.95 -8.82
N PRO A 302 -126.59 -85.85 -7.79
CA PRO A 302 -125.39 -86.04 -6.95
C PRO A 302 -124.71 -87.42 -7.08
N ALA A 303 -123.48 -87.49 -6.52
CA ALA A 303 -122.74 -88.70 -6.12
C ALA A 303 -122.36 -89.66 -7.30
N ASP A 304 -121.46 -90.66 -7.19
CA ASP A 304 -120.72 -91.31 -6.09
C ASP A 304 -119.22 -91.47 -6.51
N GLU A 305 -118.20 -91.39 -5.63
CA GLU A 305 -117.45 -92.48 -4.93
C GLU A 305 -116.02 -92.77 -5.47
N GLU A 306 -115.19 -93.38 -4.59
CA GLU A 306 -113.91 -94.11 -4.84
C GLU A 306 -112.69 -93.30 -5.41
N SER A 307 -111.71 -92.87 -4.59
CA SER A 307 -110.52 -93.59 -4.04
C SER A 307 -109.41 -93.87 -5.09
N HIS A 308 -108.10 -93.98 -4.79
CA HIS A 308 -107.33 -94.12 -3.54
C HIS A 308 -106.06 -93.24 -3.55
N ASP A 309 -105.57 -92.89 -2.35
CA ASP A 309 -104.26 -93.25 -1.75
C ASP A 309 -103.15 -93.81 -2.70
N TYR A 310 -101.85 -93.57 -2.56
CA TYR A 310 -100.97 -93.07 -1.48
C TYR A 310 -99.93 -92.06 -2.10
N GLU A 311 -98.88 -91.50 -1.48
CA GLU A 311 -98.21 -91.62 -0.16
C GLU A 311 -97.51 -90.26 0.15
N ALA A 312 -97.39 -89.80 1.41
CA ALA A 312 -96.16 -89.71 2.25
C ALA A 312 -94.79 -89.72 1.52
N ASP A 313 -93.72 -89.04 1.98
CA ASP A 313 -93.33 -88.79 3.37
C ASP A 313 -92.51 -87.48 3.56
N TRP A 314 -92.47 -87.07 4.83
CA TRP A 314 -92.01 -85.86 5.53
C TRP A 314 -90.49 -85.56 5.41
N ASP A 315 -90.02 -84.30 5.32
CA ASP A 315 -89.74 -83.28 6.37
C ASP A 315 -88.54 -83.57 7.30
N GLU A 316 -87.53 -82.68 7.32
CA GLU A 316 -86.54 -82.61 8.41
C GLU A 316 -85.83 -81.22 8.49
N ARG A 317 -86.48 -80.29 9.22
CA ARG A 317 -85.94 -79.33 10.23
C ARG A 317 -84.62 -78.55 9.94
N VAL A 318 -84.60 -77.20 10.01
CA VAL A 318 -84.61 -76.34 11.23
C VAL A 318 -83.39 -76.63 12.15
N ARG A 319 -82.47 -75.70 12.47
CA ARG A 319 -82.71 -74.39 13.11
C ARG A 319 -81.54 -73.38 13.02
N VAL A 320 -81.91 -72.12 13.17
CA VAL A 320 -81.12 -70.95 13.63
C VAL A 320 -80.36 -71.20 14.94
N GLN A 321 -79.06 -70.85 14.99
CA GLN A 321 -78.48 -69.96 16.02
C GLN A 321 -77.15 -69.36 15.55
#